data_AF-A0A496XTU2-F1
#
_entry.id   AF-A0A496XTU2-F1
#
_cell.length_a   1.000
_cell.length_b   1.000
_cell.length_c   1.000
_cell.angle_alpha   90.00
_cell.angle_beta   90.00
_cell.angle_gamma   90.00
#
_symmetry.space_group_name_H-M   'P 1'
#
loop_
_entity.id
_entity.type
_entity.pdbx_description
1 polymer ?
#
loop_
_entity_poly.entity_id
_entity_poly.type
_entity_poly.pdbx_seq_one_letter_code
_entity_poly.pdbx_strand_id
1 'polypeptide(L)'
;MDKIKEIVESFYSKAVKDVIIGYHFRKIQEGKSVDVLSPDISFFKDHIPRIVTFWKFQLLGEKTKETFNLVNSHIPLSIRPGELDRWLTLFHQTLDEFENDELIALWRERLSFFEKRFRVFI
;
A
#
# COMPACT_ATOMS: atom_id res chain seq x y z
N MET A 1 -19.68 0.36 -4.22
CA MET A 1 -18.51 1.18 -3.87
C MET A 1 -17.37 0.78 -4.80
N ASP A 2 -16.26 1.52 -4.83
CA ASP A 2 -15.14 1.26 -5.74
C ASP A 2 -14.23 0.17 -5.13
N LYS A 3 -14.23 -1.04 -5.71
CA LYS A 3 -13.52 -2.22 -5.18
C LYS A 3 -12.02 -1.95 -4.95
N ILE A 4 -11.36 -1.16 -5.81
CA ILE A 4 -9.93 -0.82 -5.62
C ILE A 4 -9.76 0.04 -4.37
N LYS A 5 -10.66 1.01 -4.15
CA LYS A 5 -10.64 1.85 -2.96
C LYS A 5 -10.85 1.02 -1.69
N GLU A 6 -11.82 0.10 -1.70
CA GLU A 6 -12.09 -0.77 -0.55
C GLU A 6 -10.90 -1.66 -0.18
N ILE A 7 -10.23 -2.25 -1.19
CA ILE A 7 -9.01 -3.06 -0.98
C ILE A 7 -7.89 -2.21 -0.38
N VAL A 8 -7.66 -1.00 -0.91
CA VAL A 8 -6.63 -0.09 -0.39
C VAL A 8 -6.94 0.33 1.05
N GLU A 9 -8.18 0.73 1.35
CA GLU A 9 -8.57 1.11 2.71
C GLU A 9 -8.47 -0.07 3.68
N SER A 10 -8.87 -1.29 3.28
CA SER A 10 -8.70 -2.51 4.07
C SER A 10 -7.21 -2.77 4.36
N PHE A 11 -6.34 -2.66 3.35
CA PHE A 11 -4.90 -2.80 3.54
C PHE A 11 -4.33 -1.76 4.53
N TYR A 12 -4.68 -0.48 4.36
CA TYR A 12 -4.20 0.58 5.25
C TYR A 12 -4.71 0.38 6.68
N SER A 13 -5.93 -0.12 6.89
CA SER A 13 -6.46 -0.39 8.23
C SER A 13 -5.61 -1.36 9.05
N LYS A 14 -4.83 -2.23 8.37
CA LYS A 14 -3.92 -3.21 8.96
C LYS A 14 -2.47 -2.70 8.98
N ALA A 15 -1.98 -2.21 7.84
CA ALA A 15 -0.57 -1.86 7.64
C ALA A 15 -0.10 -0.73 8.57
N VAL A 16 -0.94 0.27 8.83
CA VAL A 16 -0.58 1.42 9.69
C VAL A 16 -0.44 1.03 11.17
N LYS A 17 -1.04 -0.11 11.57
CA LYS A 17 -1.02 -0.66 12.93
C LYS A 17 -0.05 -1.82 13.08
N ASP A 18 0.61 -2.23 11.99
CA ASP A 18 1.49 -3.39 12.01
C ASP A 18 2.74 -3.12 12.84
N VAL A 19 3.10 -4.09 13.68
CA VAL A 19 4.23 -3.96 14.62
C VAL A 19 5.59 -3.89 13.95
N ILE A 20 5.72 -4.39 12.70
CA ILE A 20 6.98 -4.39 11.94
C ILE A 20 7.04 -3.18 11.03
N ILE A 21 6.00 -2.91 10.23
CA ILE A 21 6.05 -1.89 9.17
C ILE A 21 5.30 -0.59 9.49
N GLY A 22 4.43 -0.59 10.51
CA GLY A 22 3.57 0.55 10.85
C GLY A 22 4.36 1.84 11.13
N TYR A 23 5.62 1.71 11.58
CA TYR A 23 6.48 2.86 11.84
C TYR A 23 6.88 3.65 10.60
N HIS A 24 6.91 3.04 9.42
CA HIS A 24 7.13 3.78 8.18
C HIS A 24 5.94 4.67 7.85
N PHE A 25 4.71 4.20 8.09
CA PHE A 25 3.48 4.95 7.84
C PHE A 25 3.34 6.17 8.76
N ARG A 26 3.84 6.10 10.00
CA ARG A 26 3.87 7.26 10.91
C ARG A 26 4.61 8.47 10.36
N LYS A 27 5.56 8.27 9.41
CA LYS A 27 6.33 9.35 8.78
C LYS A 27 5.51 10.18 7.80
N ILE A 28 4.38 9.65 7.32
CA ILE A 28 3.48 10.31 6.36
C ILE A 28 2.09 10.58 6.95
N GLN A 29 1.92 10.35 8.26
CA GLN A 29 0.68 10.56 8.98
C GLN A 29 0.40 12.07 9.12
N GLU A 30 -0.83 12.48 8.82
CA GLU A 30 -1.27 13.86 8.90
C GLU A 30 -1.78 14.21 10.31
N GLY A 31 -0.85 14.53 11.22
CA GLY A 31 -1.18 14.88 12.60
C GLY A 31 -0.87 13.75 13.59
N LYS A 32 -1.40 13.83 14.80
CA LYS A 32 -1.11 12.90 15.89
C LYS A 32 -2.36 12.16 16.34
N SER A 33 -2.30 10.84 16.29
CA SER A 33 -3.33 9.96 16.86
C SER A 33 -3.22 9.90 18.37
N VAL A 34 -4.34 9.60 19.05
CA VAL A 34 -4.36 9.39 20.51
C VAL A 34 -3.52 8.16 20.88
N ASP A 35 -3.70 7.06 20.15
CA ASP A 35 -2.80 5.92 20.17
C ASP A 35 -1.84 6.01 18.98
N VAL A 36 -0.56 6.26 19.27
CA VAL A 36 0.50 6.40 18.27
C VAL A 36 0.78 5.07 17.55
N LEU A 37 0.49 3.93 18.18
CA LEU A 37 0.72 2.61 17.59
C LEU A 37 -0.47 2.10 16.78
N SER A 38 -1.65 2.67 16.98
CA SER A 38 -2.86 2.35 16.23
C SER A 38 -3.53 3.61 15.65
N PRO A 39 -2.88 4.33 14.71
CA PRO A 39 -3.51 5.47 14.06
C PRO A 39 -4.72 5.02 13.23
N ASP A 40 -5.75 5.87 13.21
CA ASP A 40 -6.89 5.70 12.33
C ASP A 40 -6.50 6.02 10.87
N ILE A 41 -7.15 5.38 9.90
CA ILE A 41 -6.83 5.60 8.48
C ILE A 41 -7.19 7.01 8.00
N SER A 42 -8.04 7.75 8.72
CA SER A 42 -8.36 9.15 8.43
C SER A 42 -7.15 10.09 8.50
N PHE A 43 -6.07 9.70 9.19
CA PHE A 43 -4.80 10.44 9.18
C PHE A 43 -3.98 10.28 7.89
N PHE A 44 -4.50 9.55 6.90
CA PHE A 44 -3.86 9.34 5.60
C PHE A 44 -4.76 9.83 4.45
N LYS A 45 -5.59 10.85 4.71
CA LYS A 45 -6.62 11.35 3.79
C LYS A 45 -6.08 11.85 2.45
N ASP A 46 -4.85 12.37 2.38
CA ASP A 46 -4.24 12.79 1.12
C ASP A 46 -3.43 11.65 0.47
N HIS A 47 -2.96 10.70 1.28
CA HIS A 47 -2.14 9.59 0.80
C HIS A 47 -2.98 8.46 0.20
N ILE A 48 -4.05 8.02 0.87
CA ILE A 48 -4.89 6.91 0.40
C ILE A 48 -5.48 7.17 -1.00
N PRO A 49 -6.09 8.34 -1.29
CA PRO A 49 -6.60 8.62 -2.64
C PRO A 49 -5.52 8.51 -3.72
N ARG A 50 -4.29 8.95 -3.41
CA ARG A 50 -3.13 8.84 -4.30
C ARG A 50 -2.80 7.38 -4.62
N ILE A 51 -2.85 6.52 -3.61
CA ILE A 51 -2.61 5.07 -3.78
C ILE A 51 -3.75 4.39 -4.54
N VAL A 52 -4.99 4.83 -4.35
CA VAL A 52 -6.13 4.37 -5.17
C VAL A 52 -5.90 4.75 -6.65
N THR A 53 -5.52 5.99 -6.94
CA THR A 53 -5.18 6.44 -8.30
C THR A 53 -4.04 5.61 -8.89
N PHE A 54 -2.98 5.34 -8.09
CA PHE A 54 -1.88 4.49 -8.52
C PHE A 54 -2.38 3.10 -8.95
N TRP A 55 -3.20 2.44 -8.14
CA TRP A 55 -3.68 1.10 -8.45
C TRP A 55 -4.65 1.06 -9.62
N LYS A 56 -5.52 2.06 -9.76
CA LYS A 56 -6.36 2.22 -10.96
C LYS A 56 -5.53 2.33 -12.23
N PHE A 57 -4.45 3.10 -12.20
CA PHE A 57 -3.52 3.17 -13.32
C PHE A 57 -2.83 1.81 -13.58
N GLN A 58 -2.34 1.13 -12.54
CA GLN A 58 -1.62 -0.15 -12.70
C GLN A 58 -2.49 -1.32 -13.16
N LEU A 59 -3.76 -1.35 -12.76
CA LEU A 59 -4.67 -2.47 -12.98
C LEU A 59 -5.58 -2.21 -14.18
N LEU A 60 -6.09 -1.00 -14.31
CA LEU A 60 -7.11 -0.66 -15.32
C LEU A 60 -6.55 0.22 -16.45
N GLY A 61 -5.30 0.70 -16.32
CA GLY A 61 -4.71 1.62 -17.30
C GLY A 61 -5.35 3.01 -17.29
N GLU A 62 -6.05 3.38 -16.21
CA GLU A 62 -6.71 4.69 -16.10
C GLU A 62 -5.70 5.84 -16.24
N LYS A 63 -6.01 6.80 -17.11
CA LYS A 63 -5.18 7.99 -17.30
C LYS A 63 -5.20 8.83 -16.02
N THR A 64 -4.02 9.24 -15.57
CA THR A 64 -3.85 10.14 -14.44
C THR A 64 -2.83 11.22 -14.77
N LYS A 65 -3.02 12.40 -14.17
CA LYS A 65 -2.03 13.51 -14.24
C LYS A 65 -0.92 13.34 -13.21
N GLU A 66 -1.06 12.39 -12.29
CA GLU A 66 -0.06 12.12 -11.27
C GLU A 66 1.17 11.44 -11.87
N THR A 67 2.34 11.81 -11.34
CA THR A 67 3.58 11.08 -11.61
C THR A 67 3.92 10.22 -10.39
N PHE A 68 4.22 8.95 -10.65
CA PHE A 68 4.59 7.98 -9.62
C PHE A 68 6.07 7.65 -9.74
N ASN A 69 6.90 8.35 -8.97
CA ASN A 69 8.29 7.96 -8.80
C ASN A 69 8.43 6.89 -7.70
N LEU A 70 7.81 5.72 -7.93
CA LEU A 70 7.50 4.75 -6.90
C LEU A 70 8.72 4.37 -6.05
N VAL A 71 9.79 3.83 -6.65
CA VAL A 71 10.97 3.38 -5.91
C VAL A 71 11.64 4.54 -5.18
N ASN A 72 11.88 5.67 -5.86
CA ASN A 72 12.61 6.79 -5.27
C ASN A 72 11.88 7.42 -4.07
N SER A 73 10.55 7.42 -4.07
CA SER A 73 9.76 7.87 -2.91
C SER A 73 9.95 6.99 -1.68
N HIS A 74 10.40 5.74 -1.84
CA HIS A 74 10.59 4.79 -0.74
C HIS A 74 12.06 4.62 -0.34
N ILE A 75 13.03 5.11 -1.13
CA ILE A 75 14.47 5.08 -0.78
C ILE A 75 14.75 5.66 0.62
N PRO A 76 14.19 6.83 1.02
CA PRO A 76 14.46 7.40 2.34
C PRO A 76 13.96 6.54 3.51
N LEU A 77 13.07 5.58 3.26
CA LEU A 77 12.57 4.69 4.30
C LEU A 77 13.62 3.64 4.70
N SER A 78 14.60 3.34 3.85
CA SER A 78 15.58 2.27 4.08
C SER A 78 14.91 0.93 4.42
N ILE A 79 13.92 0.55 3.61
CA ILE A 79 13.11 -0.66 3.80
C ILE A 79 14.02 -1.88 3.80
N ARG A 80 13.87 -2.74 4.81
CA ARG A 80 14.61 -4.01 4.90
C ARG A 80 13.89 -5.13 4.16
N PRO A 81 14.58 -6.19 3.72
CA PRO A 81 13.93 -7.35 3.07
C PRO A 81 12.74 -7.90 3.84
N GLY A 82 12.88 -8.12 5.16
CA GLY A 82 11.78 -8.61 6.00
C GLY A 82 10.61 -7.63 6.16
N GLU A 83 10.82 -6.32 6.00
CA GLU A 83 9.75 -5.32 6.00
C GLU A 83 8.98 -5.33 4.69
N LEU A 84 9.69 -5.50 3.56
CA LEU A 84 9.03 -5.73 2.26
C LEU A 84 8.20 -7.01 2.29
N ASP A 85 8.77 -8.11 2.80
CA ASP A 85 8.07 -9.40 2.91
C ASP A 85 6.81 -9.27 3.79
N ARG A 86 6.90 -8.50 4.88
CA ARG A 86 5.73 -8.24 5.74
C ARG A 86 4.66 -7.41 5.03
N TRP A 87 5.05 -6.38 4.29
CA TRP A 87 4.12 -5.58 3.50
C TRP A 87 3.40 -6.45 2.47
N LEU A 88 4.13 -7.30 1.74
CA LEU A 88 3.56 -8.24 0.75
C LEU A 88 2.61 -9.24 1.41
N THR A 89 3.00 -9.80 2.55
CA THR A 89 2.18 -10.73 3.33
C THR A 89 0.84 -10.09 3.70
N LEU A 90 0.87 -8.89 4.27
CA LEU A 90 -0.34 -8.16 4.65
C LEU A 90 -1.21 -7.83 3.43
N PHE A 91 -0.59 -7.46 2.30
CA PHE A 91 -1.34 -7.17 1.09
C PHE A 91 -2.03 -8.41 0.53
N HIS A 92 -1.33 -9.54 0.45
CA HIS A 92 -1.93 -10.81 0.01
C HIS A 92 -3.07 -11.25 0.93
N GLN A 93 -2.89 -11.16 2.25
CA GLN A 93 -3.96 -11.43 3.21
C GLN A 93 -5.17 -10.52 3.01
N THR A 94 -4.95 -9.23 2.71
CA THR A 94 -6.05 -8.34 2.35
C THR A 94 -6.75 -8.79 1.07
N LEU A 95 -6.04 -9.20 0.03
CA LEU A 95 -6.67 -9.70 -1.20
C LEU A 95 -7.46 -10.99 -0.98
N ASP A 96 -7.03 -11.84 -0.04
CA ASP A 96 -7.73 -13.09 0.31
C ASP A 96 -9.10 -12.85 0.98
N GLU A 97 -9.36 -11.63 1.48
CA GLU A 97 -10.67 -11.25 2.07
C GLU A 97 -11.72 -10.85 1.02
N PHE A 98 -11.33 -10.69 -0.24
CA PHE A 98 -12.22 -10.31 -1.34
C PHE A 98 -12.50 -11.50 -2.25
N GLU A 99 -13.64 -11.46 -2.96
CA GLU A 99 -13.98 -12.47 -3.95
C GLU A 99 -12.86 -12.57 -5.00
N ASN A 100 -12.38 -13.79 -5.20
CA ASN A 100 -11.31 -14.10 -6.13
C ASN A 100 -11.84 -14.00 -7.57
N ASP A 101 -11.42 -12.95 -8.26
CA ASP A 101 -11.77 -12.63 -9.63
C ASP A 101 -10.53 -12.22 -10.43
N GLU A 102 -10.74 -11.86 -11.69
CA GLU A 102 -9.68 -11.39 -12.60
C GLU A 102 -8.93 -10.17 -12.04
N LEU A 103 -9.64 -9.28 -11.34
CA LEU A 103 -9.02 -8.11 -10.71
C LEU A 103 -8.06 -8.52 -9.60
N ILE A 104 -8.44 -9.44 -8.71
CA ILE A 104 -7.57 -9.97 -7.66
C ILE A 104 -6.36 -10.72 -8.26
N ALA A 105 -6.56 -11.47 -9.35
CA ALA A 105 -5.44 -12.12 -10.05
C ALA A 105 -4.43 -11.09 -10.59
N LEU A 106 -4.92 -10.02 -11.23
CA LEU A 106 -4.08 -8.94 -11.75
C LEU A 106 -3.33 -8.20 -10.63
N TRP A 107 -3.96 -7.99 -9.47
CA TRP A 107 -3.30 -7.47 -8.30
C TRP A 107 -2.09 -8.32 -7.89
N ARG A 108 -2.24 -9.65 -7.82
CA ARG A 108 -1.14 -10.56 -7.44
C ARG A 108 0.01 -10.53 -8.45
N GLU A 109 -0.30 -10.43 -9.74
CA GLU A 109 0.72 -10.24 -10.78
C GLU A 109 1.48 -8.92 -10.58
N ARG A 110 0.76 -7.83 -10.34
CA ARG A 110 1.37 -6.51 -10.11
C ARG A 110 2.18 -6.47 -8.81
N LEU A 111 1.73 -7.10 -7.74
CA LEU A 111 2.50 -7.24 -6.51
C LEU A 111 3.82 -7.97 -6.77
N SER A 112 3.80 -9.08 -7.52
CA SER A 112 5.00 -9.83 -7.90
C SER A 112 5.96 -8.99 -8.76
N PHE A 113 5.42 -8.16 -9.66
CA PHE A 113 6.22 -7.22 -10.44
C PHE A 113 6.90 -6.18 -9.54
N PHE A 114 6.17 -5.55 -8.63
CA PHE A 114 6.72 -4.53 -7.75
C PHE A 114 7.70 -5.10 -6.73
N GLU A 115 7.44 -6.29 -6.19
CA GLU A 115 8.40 -7.01 -5.35
C GLU A 115 9.76 -7.10 -6.04
N LYS A 116 9.80 -7.64 -7.27
CA LYS A 116 11.05 -7.76 -8.04
C LYS A 116 11.73 -6.42 -8.24
N ARG A 117 10.95 -5.35 -8.48
CA ARG A 117 11.48 -3.99 -8.63
C ARG A 117 12.09 -3.47 -7.33
N PHE A 118 11.43 -3.65 -6.19
CA PHE A 118 11.95 -3.19 -4.90
C PHE A 118 13.17 -3.98 -4.44
N ARG A 119 13.21 -5.30 -4.68
CA ARG A 119 14.35 -6.17 -4.36
C ARG A 119 15.66 -5.82 -5.08
N VAL A 120 15.62 -4.98 -6.12
CA VAL A 120 16.84 -4.45 -6.76
C VAL A 120 17.51 -3.34 -5.93
N PHE A 121 16.74 -2.68 -5.05
CA PHE A 121 17.19 -1.48 -4.32
C PHE A 121 17.33 -1.69 -2.81
N ILE A 122 16.92 -2.85 -2.29
CA ILE A 122 17.05 -3.24 -0.88
C ILE A 122 17.98 -4.43 -0.76
#